data_AF-A0A524GAM2-F1
#
_entry.id   AF-A0A524GAM2-F1
#
_cell.length_a   1.000
_cell.length_b   1.000
_cell.length_c   1.000
_cell.angle_alpha   90.00
_cell.angle_beta   90.00
_cell.angle_gamma   90.00
#
_symmetry.space_group_name_H-M   'P 1'
#
loop_
_entity.id
_entity.type
_entity.pdbx_description
1 polymer ?
#
loop_
_entity_poly.entity_id
_entity_poly.type
_entity_poly.pdbx_seq_one_letter_code
_entity_poly.pdbx_strand_id
1 'polypeptide(L)'
;MKAENVKAEFENLEIHLGPLKDKKFKLKCIVTYDDQMLIMDGGKRICRMHARNIGNVHLEKEAIRIAGMNFEVREGDDVSVASGSIRLELDDKAKAWYQELWG
;
A
#
# COMPACT_ATOMS: atom_id res chain seq x y z
N MET A 1 -4.50 12.43 -4.41
CA MET A 1 -3.30 12.21 -5.25
C MET A 1 -3.42 10.93 -6.09
N LYS A 2 -2.76 10.84 -7.26
CA LYS A 2 -2.73 9.65 -8.13
C LYS A 2 -1.35 9.43 -8.76
N ALA A 3 -0.89 8.18 -8.83
CA ALA A 3 0.31 7.75 -9.53
C ALA A 3 0.04 6.45 -10.28
N GLU A 4 0.54 6.34 -11.52
CA GLU A 4 0.32 5.20 -12.40
C GLU A 4 1.62 4.41 -12.59
N ASN A 5 1.51 3.13 -12.94
CA ASN A 5 2.65 2.22 -13.15
C ASN A 5 3.57 2.05 -11.93
N VAL A 6 3.04 2.27 -10.72
CA VAL A 6 3.79 2.18 -9.46
C VAL A 6 4.08 0.72 -9.13
N LYS A 7 5.33 0.43 -8.81
CA LYS A 7 5.73 -0.86 -8.26
C LYS A 7 5.56 -0.83 -6.74
N ALA A 8 4.55 -1.54 -6.25
CA ALA A 8 4.26 -1.74 -4.85
C ALA A 8 4.84 -3.08 -4.37
N GLU A 9 5.61 -3.06 -3.30
CA GLU A 9 6.19 -4.24 -2.66
C GLU A 9 5.64 -4.38 -1.24
N PHE A 10 5.07 -5.53 -0.94
CA PHE A 10 4.47 -5.87 0.34
C PHE A 10 5.37 -6.88 1.02
N GLU A 11 5.81 -6.58 2.24
CA GLU A 11 6.79 -7.35 3.00
C GLU A 11 6.35 -7.50 4.45
N ASN A 12 6.81 -8.58 5.09
CA ASN A 12 6.53 -8.89 6.50
C ASN A 12 5.03 -8.87 6.81
N LEU A 13 4.23 -9.48 5.93
CA LEU A 13 2.79 -9.53 6.08
C LEU A 13 2.39 -10.46 7.20
N GLU A 14 1.61 -9.93 8.12
CA GLU A 14 0.85 -10.67 9.11
C GLU A 14 -0.62 -10.63 8.70
N ILE A 15 -1.21 -11.81 8.48
CA ILE A 15 -2.59 -11.95 8.02
C ILE A 15 -3.47 -12.19 9.25
N HIS A 16 -4.35 -11.24 9.53
CA HIS A 16 -5.26 -11.29 10.68
C HIS A 16 -6.57 -12.00 10.35
N LEU A 17 -7.03 -11.87 9.11
CA LEU A 17 -8.28 -12.43 8.62
C LEU A 17 -8.18 -12.71 7.12
N GLY A 18 -8.91 -13.72 6.66
CA GLY A 18 -9.10 -14.02 5.24
C GLY A 18 -8.13 -15.08 4.69
N PRO A 19 -8.30 -15.44 3.41
CA PRO A 19 -7.62 -16.59 2.81
C PRO A 19 -6.19 -16.30 2.31
N LEU A 20 -5.73 -15.05 2.28
CA LEU A 20 -4.38 -14.71 1.80
C LEU A 20 -3.32 -15.42 2.64
N LYS A 21 -2.42 -16.16 1.98
CA LYS A 21 -1.30 -16.87 2.64
C LYS A 21 0.06 -16.22 2.38
N ASP A 22 0.09 -15.21 1.52
CA ASP A 22 1.32 -14.54 1.12
C ASP A 22 1.91 -13.75 2.29
N LYS A 23 3.16 -14.05 2.64
CA LYS A 23 3.95 -13.25 3.59
C LYS A 23 4.63 -12.04 2.95
N LYS A 24 4.71 -12.05 1.62
CA LYS A 24 5.25 -10.99 0.78
C LYS A 24 4.72 -11.13 -0.63
N PHE A 25 4.51 -10.01 -1.33
CA PHE A 25 4.20 -10.02 -2.76
C PHE A 25 4.55 -8.67 -3.41
N LYS A 26 4.56 -8.64 -4.74
CA LYS A 26 4.80 -7.42 -5.53
C LYS A 26 3.69 -7.22 -6.54
N LEU A 27 3.45 -5.96 -6.86
CA LEU A 27 2.29 -5.51 -7.60
C LEU A 27 2.69 -4.29 -8.46
N LYS A 28 2.40 -4.32 -9.76
CA LYS A 28 2.37 -3.10 -10.57
C LYS A 28 0.95 -2.53 -10.51
N CYS A 29 0.78 -1.32 -9.98
CA CYS A 29 -0.53 -0.76 -9.67
C CYS A 29 -0.68 0.70 -10.09
N ILE A 30 -1.94 1.15 -10.04
CA ILE A 30 -2.30 2.55 -9.89
C ILE A 30 -2.45 2.80 -8.39
N VAL A 31 -1.72 3.76 -7.86
CA VAL A 31 -1.87 4.21 -6.46
C VAL A 31 -2.68 5.49 -6.44
N THR A 32 -3.74 5.48 -5.65
CA THR A 32 -4.59 6.65 -5.42
C THR A 32 -4.68 6.90 -3.92
N TYR A 33 -4.57 8.15 -3.52
CA TYR A 33 -4.89 8.59 -2.16
C TYR A 33 -6.02 9.61 -2.26
N ASP A 34 -7.19 9.25 -1.78
CA ASP A 34 -8.40 10.07 -1.83
C ASP A 34 -9.26 9.78 -0.61
N ASP A 35 -9.93 10.82 -0.08
CA ASP A 35 -10.79 10.74 1.11
C ASP A 35 -10.20 9.87 2.25
N GLN A 36 -8.95 10.17 2.63
CA GLN A 36 -8.20 9.43 3.66
C GLN A 36 -8.01 7.93 3.38
N MET A 37 -8.15 7.50 2.13
CA MET A 37 -7.99 6.10 1.70
C MET A 37 -6.86 5.98 0.69
N LEU A 38 -5.83 5.20 1.03
CA LEU A 38 -4.79 4.77 0.13
C LEU A 38 -5.23 3.49 -0.58
N ILE A 39 -5.28 3.51 -1.90
CA ILE A 39 -5.71 2.41 -2.75
C ILE A 39 -4.57 2.08 -3.71
N MET A 40 -4.15 0.81 -3.75
CA MET A 40 -3.19 0.26 -4.69
C MET A 40 -3.91 -0.78 -5.56
N ASP A 41 -4.31 -0.39 -6.76
CA ASP A 41 -5.11 -1.20 -7.67
C ASP A 41 -4.23 -1.89 -8.73
N GLY A 42 -4.15 -3.22 -8.64
CA GLY A 42 -3.47 -4.10 -9.59
C GLY A 42 -4.37 -4.85 -10.56
N GLY A 43 -5.63 -4.46 -10.66
CA GLY A 43 -6.67 -5.21 -11.37
C GLY A 43 -7.13 -6.43 -10.57
N LYS A 44 -6.38 -7.53 -10.61
CA LYS A 44 -6.77 -8.78 -9.92
C LYS A 44 -6.66 -8.69 -8.39
N ARG A 45 -5.68 -7.91 -7.92
CA ARG A 45 -5.38 -7.72 -6.51
C ARG A 45 -5.43 -6.24 -6.19
N ILE A 46 -6.28 -5.86 -5.23
CA ILE A 46 -6.46 -4.47 -4.81
C ILE A 46 -6.16 -4.36 -3.33
N CYS A 47 -5.25 -3.48 -2.95
CA CYS A 47 -4.94 -3.20 -1.55
C CYS A 47 -5.53 -1.86 -1.14
N ARG A 48 -6.20 -1.79 0.01
CA ARG A 48 -6.86 -0.58 0.51
C ARG A 48 -6.48 -0.35 1.97
N MET A 49 -6.06 0.87 2.30
CA MET A 49 -5.65 1.23 3.64
C MET A 49 -6.16 2.63 3.99
N HIS A 50 -6.89 2.73 5.09
CA HIS A 50 -7.28 4.02 5.63
C HIS A 50 -6.05 4.73 6.22
N ALA A 51 -5.94 6.05 6.04
CA ALA A 51 -4.86 6.88 6.56
C ALA A 51 -4.61 6.70 8.06
N ARG A 52 -5.66 6.52 8.87
CA ARG A 52 -5.53 6.26 10.32
C ARG A 52 -4.78 4.98 10.67
N ASN A 53 -4.66 4.06 9.69
CA ASN A 53 -3.93 2.82 9.87
C ASN A 53 -2.49 2.90 9.33
N ILE A 54 -2.05 4.06 8.83
CA ILE A 54 -0.65 4.33 8.53
C ILE A 54 0.04 4.58 9.87
N GLY A 55 0.88 3.63 10.29
CA GLY A 55 1.64 3.75 11.54
C GLY A 55 2.88 4.62 11.40
N ASN A 56 3.53 4.59 10.23
CA ASN A 56 4.67 5.44 9.89
C ASN A 56 4.90 5.49 8.39
N VAL A 57 5.56 6.53 7.89
CA VAL A 57 6.06 6.63 6.52
C VAL A 57 7.53 7.03 6.54
N HIS A 58 8.37 6.34 5.77
CA HIS A 58 9.76 6.69 5.53
C HIS A 58 9.95 7.13 4.09
N LEU A 59 10.59 8.29 3.90
CA LEU A 59 11.03 8.76 2.58
C LEU A 59 12.33 8.06 2.18
N GLU A 60 12.31 7.34 1.07
CA GLU A 60 13.49 6.81 0.38
C GLU A 60 13.83 7.72 -0.83
N LYS A 61 14.91 7.41 -1.57
CA LYS A 61 15.36 8.24 -2.71
C LYS A 61 14.30 8.40 -3.81
N GLU A 62 13.66 7.29 -4.18
CA GLU A 62 12.69 7.18 -5.30
C GLU A 62 11.43 6.41 -4.86
N ALA A 63 11.21 6.30 -3.55
CA ALA A 63 10.11 5.53 -3.00
C ALA A 63 9.68 6.07 -1.63
N ILE A 64 8.53 5.60 -1.17
CA ILE A 64 8.15 5.68 0.23
C ILE A 64 7.94 4.29 0.79
N ARG A 65 8.22 4.11 2.08
CA ARG A 65 7.91 2.89 2.81
C ARG A 65 6.93 3.19 3.92
N ILE A 66 5.81 2.49 3.88
CA ILE A 66 4.69 2.67 4.79
C ILE A 66 4.62 1.47 5.73
N ALA A 67 4.61 1.72 7.04
CA ALA A 67 4.23 0.73 8.03
C ALA A 67 2.70 0.74 8.12
N GLY A 68 2.06 -0.21 7.44
CA GLY A 68 0.60 -0.31 7.34
C GLY A 68 0.03 -1.29 8.37
N MET A 69 -1.07 -0.90 9.00
CA MET A 69 -1.86 -1.76 9.88
C MET A 69 -3.22 -2.05 9.24
N ASN A 70 -3.82 -3.21 9.52
CA ASN A 70 -5.22 -3.52 9.21
C ASN A 70 -5.68 -3.07 7.81
N PHE A 71 -4.85 -3.27 6.78
CA PHE A 71 -5.20 -2.94 5.41
C PHE A 71 -5.83 -4.14 4.73
N GLU A 72 -6.77 -3.88 3.83
CA GLU A 72 -7.44 -4.92 3.06
C GLU A 72 -6.62 -5.31 1.85
N VAL A 73 -6.54 -6.60 1.56
CA VAL A 73 -6.10 -7.16 0.28
C VAL A 73 -7.27 -7.92 -0.30
N ARG A 74 -7.75 -7.50 -1.47
CA ARG A 74 -8.89 -8.08 -2.18
C ARG A 74 -8.43 -8.84 -3.40
N GLU A 75 -8.93 -10.05 -3.60
CA GLU A 75 -8.70 -10.90 -4.77
C GLU A 75 -10.01 -11.51 -5.24
N GLY A 76 -10.67 -10.88 -6.22
CA GLY A 76 -12.04 -11.24 -6.59
C GLY A 76 -13.01 -10.95 -5.43
N ASP A 77 -13.73 -11.98 -4.99
CA ASP A 77 -14.69 -11.89 -3.86
C ASP A 77 -14.01 -12.08 -2.49
N ASP A 78 -12.77 -12.56 -2.46
CA ASP A 78 -12.03 -12.79 -1.24
C ASP A 78 -11.42 -11.50 -0.70
N VAL A 79 -11.57 -11.29 0.62
CA VAL A 79 -10.98 -10.18 1.35
C VAL A 79 -10.15 -10.70 2.50
N SER A 80 -8.89 -10.26 2.56
CA SER A 80 -8.00 -10.50 3.69
C SER A 80 -7.61 -9.20 4.35
N VAL A 81 -7.40 -9.23 5.67
CA VAL A 81 -6.91 -8.08 6.45
C VAL A 81 -5.50 -8.40 6.91
N ALA A 82 -4.56 -7.50 6.60
CA ALA A 82 -3.15 -7.67 6.88
C ALA A 82 -2.52 -6.44 7.52
N SER A 83 -1.41 -6.65 8.22
CA SER A 83 -0.46 -5.59 8.60
C SER A 83 0.92 -5.93 8.02
N GLY A 84 1.75 -4.91 7.80
CA GLY A 84 3.10 -5.12 7.28
C GLY A 84 3.73 -3.87 6.69
N SER A 85 4.81 -4.05 5.94
CA SER A 85 5.52 -2.98 5.24
C SER A 85 5.10 -2.90 3.79
N ILE A 86 4.77 -1.71 3.31
CA ILE A 86 4.42 -1.43 1.91
C ILE A 86 5.41 -0.42 1.35
N ARG A 87 6.21 -0.82 0.36
CA ARG A 87 7.10 0.09 -0.38
C ARG A 87 6.45 0.49 -1.69
N LEU A 88 6.31 1.78 -1.95
CA LEU A 88 5.79 2.33 -3.20
C LEU A 88 6.91 3.04 -3.96
N GLU A 89 7.30 2.51 -5.11
CA GLU A 89 8.29 3.10 -6.02
C GLU A 89 7.62 4.21 -6.84
N LEU A 90 7.93 5.46 -6.51
CA LEU A 90 7.21 6.66 -6.95
C LEU A 90 8.11 7.63 -7.73
N ASP A 91 9.36 7.24 -7.97
CA ASP A 91 10.38 8.04 -8.66
C ASP A 91 10.50 9.44 -8.07
N ASP A 92 10.43 10.47 -8.91
CA ASP A 92 10.51 11.89 -8.55
C ASP A 92 9.33 12.37 -7.68
N LYS A 93 8.24 11.60 -7.58
CA LYS A 93 7.05 11.94 -6.79
C LYS A 93 7.14 11.49 -5.34
N ALA A 94 8.15 10.69 -4.96
CA ALA A 94 8.27 10.12 -3.61
C ALA A 94 8.15 11.18 -2.51
N LYS A 95 8.82 12.33 -2.67
CA LYS A 95 8.77 13.43 -1.70
C LYS A 95 7.38 14.03 -1.55
N ALA A 96 6.65 14.23 -2.65
CA ALA A 96 5.31 14.80 -2.62
C ALA A 96 4.32 13.86 -1.90
N TRP A 97 4.42 12.55 -2.19
CA TRP A 97 3.62 11.53 -1.52
C TRP A 97 3.94 11.40 -0.03
N TYR A 98 5.21 11.51 0.36
CA TYR A 98 5.58 11.52 1.76
C TYR A 98 4.93 12.69 2.51
N GLN A 99 4.98 13.90 1.94
CA GLN A 99 4.38 15.09 2.56
C GLN A 99 2.86 14.93 2.70
N GLU A 100 2.18 14.40 1.69
CA GLU A 100 0.73 14.17 1.75
C GLU A 100 0.31 13.13 2.80
N LEU A 101 1.08 12.06 2.95
CA LEU A 101 0.72 10.94 3.83
C LEU A 101 1.21 11.11 5.28
N TRP A 102 2.21 11.96 5.52
CA TRP A 102 2.90 12.01 6.82
C TRP A 102 3.50 13.38 7.20
N GLY A 103 3.60 14.33 6.26
CA GLY A 103 4.10 15.68 6.52
C GLY A 103 3.03 16.57 7.16
#